data_AF-A0A7R9Q1S2-F1
#
_entry.id   AF-A0A7R9Q1S2-F1
#
_cell.length_a   1.000
_cell.length_b   1.000
_cell.length_c   1.000
_cell.angle_alpha   90.00
_cell.angle_beta   90.00
_cell.angle_gamma   90.00
#
_symmetry.space_group_name_H-M   'P 1'
#
loop_
_entity.id
_entity.type
_entity.pdbx_description
1 polymer ?
#
loop_
_entity_poly.entity_id
_entity_poly.type
_entity_poly.pdbx_seq_one_letter_code
_entity_poly.pdbx_strand_id
1 'polypeptide(L)'
;MATHTGTHLDAPCHFARGKWSVADIPLENFVDRPVAVIDIVDQSVATRDYELSVSDIKEWEKMNGEIADKSVILVKSGWGRFWPKKLEYFGTETKDISLLHFPGVHPDAAQWITENRQIVGIGIDSPSIDNGQSKHYKSHQIFAANNIYHLENIAQTIHKLPATGARLTLLPLKIEGASGTSVTVIAQIDDNNDISISAKCAPNLLLAFMPSLLASFVTLRYIIS
;
A
#
# COMPACT_ATOMS: atom_id res chain seq x y z
N MET A 1 2.29 -18.88 -16.06
CA MET A 1 1.87 -17.49 -15.78
C MET A 1 3.13 -16.65 -15.60
N ALA A 2 3.16 -15.43 -16.13
CA ALA A 2 4.23 -14.49 -15.77
C ALA A 2 4.09 -14.13 -14.29
N THR A 3 5.20 -13.95 -13.59
CA THR A 3 5.22 -13.68 -12.12
C THR A 3 4.74 -12.26 -11.78
N HIS A 4 4.76 -11.36 -12.75
CA HIS A 4 4.42 -9.93 -12.63
C HIS A 4 3.18 -9.62 -13.49
N THR A 5 1.99 -9.96 -13.03
CA THR A 5 0.73 -9.76 -13.78
C THR A 5 -0.44 -9.56 -12.85
N GLY A 6 -1.25 -8.53 -13.13
CA GLY A 6 -2.35 -8.12 -12.25
C GLY A 6 -1.83 -7.67 -10.89
N THR A 7 -2.66 -7.74 -9.85
CA THR A 7 -2.22 -7.57 -8.47
C THR A 7 -1.18 -8.63 -8.11
N HIS A 8 0.06 -8.21 -7.88
CA HIS A 8 1.17 -9.12 -7.65
C HIS A 8 2.16 -8.57 -6.63
N LEU A 9 2.98 -9.47 -6.12
CA LEU A 9 4.08 -9.19 -5.21
C LEU A 9 5.41 -9.33 -5.94
N ASP A 10 6.29 -8.36 -5.76
CA ASP A 10 7.70 -8.47 -6.14
C ASP A 10 8.55 -8.78 -4.92
N ALA A 11 9.34 -9.83 -5.05
CA ALA A 11 10.32 -10.18 -4.04
C ALA A 11 11.59 -9.32 -4.20
N PRO A 12 12.30 -9.01 -3.11
CA PRO A 12 13.53 -8.24 -3.14
C PRO A 12 14.59 -8.76 -4.14
N CYS A 13 14.67 -10.07 -4.38
CA CYS A 13 15.61 -10.62 -5.36
C CYS A 13 15.35 -10.17 -6.81
N HIS A 14 14.17 -9.59 -7.10
CA HIS A 14 13.81 -9.06 -8.40
C HIS A 14 14.77 -7.95 -8.86
N PHE A 15 15.20 -7.08 -7.93
CA PHE A 15 16.09 -5.95 -8.21
C PHE A 15 17.39 -5.94 -7.40
N ALA A 16 17.53 -6.82 -6.41
CA ALA A 16 18.74 -6.88 -5.58
C ALA A 16 19.24 -8.33 -5.42
N ARG A 17 20.38 -8.63 -6.05
CA ARG A 17 20.98 -9.98 -6.01
C ARG A 17 21.30 -10.40 -4.58
N GLY A 18 20.92 -11.64 -4.22
CA GLY A 18 21.18 -12.21 -2.90
C GLY A 18 20.19 -11.78 -1.81
N LYS A 19 19.15 -11.02 -2.17
CA LYS A 19 18.02 -10.70 -1.30
C LYS A 19 16.93 -11.77 -1.40
N TRP A 20 15.89 -11.65 -0.59
CA TRP A 20 14.84 -12.67 -0.49
C TRP A 20 14.13 -12.91 -1.82
N SER A 21 13.99 -14.18 -2.19
CA SER A 21 12.95 -14.61 -3.14
C SER A 21 11.58 -14.65 -2.45
N VAL A 22 10.52 -14.87 -3.21
CA VAL A 22 9.16 -14.98 -2.66
C VAL A 22 9.10 -15.98 -1.50
N ALA A 23 9.79 -17.12 -1.61
CA ALA A 23 9.80 -18.16 -0.57
C ALA A 23 10.65 -17.81 0.66
N ASP A 24 11.56 -16.85 0.56
CA ASP A 24 12.50 -16.45 1.62
C ASP A 24 11.96 -15.31 2.49
N ILE A 25 10.94 -14.59 2.03
CA ILE A 25 10.32 -13.52 2.82
C ILE A 25 9.70 -14.15 4.08
N PRO A 26 10.04 -13.64 5.29
CA PRO A 26 9.48 -14.17 6.53
C PRO A 26 7.95 -14.13 6.55
N LEU A 27 7.30 -15.21 6.99
CA LEU A 27 5.84 -15.33 6.97
C LEU A 27 5.16 -14.22 7.79
N GLU A 28 5.78 -13.82 8.89
CA GLU A 28 5.30 -12.73 9.75
C GLU A 28 5.26 -11.37 9.03
N ASN A 29 5.96 -11.21 7.91
CA ASN A 29 5.88 -10.00 7.09
C ASN A 29 4.62 -9.97 6.22
N PHE A 30 3.93 -11.11 6.04
CA PHE A 30 2.71 -11.20 5.25
C PHE A 30 1.43 -11.21 6.06
N VAL A 31 1.51 -11.55 7.36
CA VAL A 31 0.31 -11.80 8.16
C VAL A 31 0.08 -10.65 9.11
N ASP A 32 -1.12 -10.08 9.04
CA ASP A 32 -1.62 -9.11 10.01
C ASP A 32 -0.59 -8.00 10.25
N ARG A 33 -0.32 -7.17 9.25
CA ARG A 33 0.62 -6.03 9.33
C ARG A 33 -0.14 -4.71 9.40
N PRO A 34 0.27 -3.73 10.23
CA PRO A 34 -0.34 -2.41 10.21
C PRO A 34 -0.15 -1.74 8.84
N VAL A 35 -1.13 -0.95 8.41
CA VAL A 35 -1.09 -0.25 7.12
C VAL A 35 -1.05 1.26 7.33
N ALA A 36 -0.17 1.93 6.58
CA ALA A 36 -0.18 3.37 6.37
C ALA A 36 -0.61 3.65 4.92
N VAL A 37 -1.80 4.25 4.72
CA VAL A 37 -2.28 4.62 3.40
C VAL A 37 -1.96 6.08 3.13
N ILE A 38 -1.02 6.33 2.22
CA ILE A 38 -0.60 7.67 1.83
C ILE A 38 -1.32 8.07 0.54
N ASP A 39 -2.16 9.08 0.62
CA ASP A 39 -2.99 9.56 -0.49
C ASP A 39 -2.25 10.63 -1.30
N ILE A 40 -2.08 10.36 -2.60
CA ILE A 40 -1.51 11.28 -3.59
C ILE A 40 -2.44 11.42 -4.82
N VAL A 41 -3.74 11.16 -4.65
CA VAL A 41 -4.72 11.12 -5.76
C VAL A 41 -4.79 12.46 -6.47
N ASP A 42 -4.92 13.56 -5.74
CA ASP A 42 -5.08 14.89 -6.32
C ASP A 42 -3.85 15.31 -7.12
N GLN A 43 -2.66 15.00 -6.59
CA GLN A 43 -1.39 15.25 -7.25
C GLN A 43 -1.24 14.39 -8.51
N SER A 44 -1.64 13.12 -8.45
CA SER A 44 -1.59 12.18 -9.59
C SER A 44 -2.62 12.51 -10.68
N VAL A 45 -3.74 13.14 -10.32
CA VAL A 45 -4.71 13.70 -11.27
C VAL A 45 -4.12 14.92 -11.97
N ALA A 46 -3.46 15.81 -11.22
CA ALA A 46 -2.87 17.02 -11.77
C ALA A 46 -1.64 16.72 -12.65
N THR A 47 -0.83 15.73 -12.26
CA THR A 47 0.41 15.33 -12.95
C THR A 47 0.47 13.81 -13.05
N ARG A 48 0.36 13.27 -14.28
CA ARG A 48 0.36 11.82 -14.53
C ARG A 48 1.62 11.10 -14.04
N ASP A 49 2.76 11.78 -14.11
CA ASP A 49 4.07 11.27 -13.69
C ASP A 49 4.43 11.69 -12.27
N TYR A 50 3.44 12.09 -11.46
CA TYR A 50 3.68 12.49 -10.07
C TYR A 50 4.29 11.34 -9.28
N GLU A 51 5.23 11.68 -8.41
CA GLU A 51 5.92 10.73 -7.57
C GLU A 51 5.73 11.12 -6.12
N LEU A 52 5.37 10.15 -5.26
CA LEU A 52 5.32 10.33 -3.82
C LEU A 52 6.65 10.93 -3.35
N SER A 53 6.59 12.07 -2.66
CA SER A 53 7.75 12.80 -2.18
C SER A 53 7.97 12.62 -0.67
N VAL A 54 9.15 13.01 -0.19
CA VAL A 54 9.46 13.07 1.26
C VAL A 54 8.50 14.03 1.99
N SER A 55 8.08 15.10 1.33
CA SER A 55 7.17 16.09 1.92
C SER A 55 5.77 15.51 2.15
N ASP A 56 5.26 14.71 1.22
CA ASP A 56 3.95 14.04 1.37
C ASP A 56 3.97 13.08 2.57
N ILE A 57 5.06 12.33 2.72
CA ILE A 57 5.23 11.38 3.84
C ILE A 57 5.26 12.14 5.18
N LYS A 58 6.01 13.23 5.27
CA LYS A 58 6.11 14.03 6.49
C LYS A 58 4.79 14.71 6.86
N GLU A 59 4.06 15.25 5.89
CA GLU A 59 2.74 15.83 6.16
C GLU A 59 1.73 14.76 6.57
N TRP A 60 1.78 13.57 5.95
CA TRP A 60 0.98 12.44 6.37
C TRP A 60 1.26 12.06 7.83
N GLU A 61 2.53 11.97 8.24
CA GLU A 61 2.88 11.60 9.62
C GLU A 61 2.49 12.66 10.64
N LYS A 62 2.54 13.95 10.25
CA LYS A 62 2.06 15.05 11.09
C LYS A 62 0.57 14.94 11.39
N MET A 63 -0.23 14.40 10.46
CA MET A 63 -1.67 14.22 10.63
C MET A 63 -2.04 12.89 11.29
N ASN A 64 -1.29 11.82 11.03
CA ASN A 64 -1.68 10.46 11.38
C ASN A 64 -0.77 9.78 12.42
N GLY A 65 0.30 10.45 12.83
CA GLY A 65 1.38 9.88 13.64
C GLY A 65 2.44 9.20 12.78
N GLU A 66 3.54 8.82 13.43
CA GLU A 66 4.66 8.14 12.77
C GLU A 66 4.23 6.80 12.17
N ILE A 67 4.76 6.46 10.99
CA ILE A 67 4.52 5.18 10.34
C ILE A 67 5.02 4.06 11.27
N ALA A 68 4.10 3.17 11.67
CA ALA A 68 4.39 2.11 12.61
C ALA A 68 5.48 1.15 12.10
N ASP A 69 6.30 0.63 13.02
CA ASP A 69 7.27 -0.42 12.70
C ASP A 69 6.57 -1.68 12.14
N LYS A 70 7.27 -2.34 11.23
CA LYS A 70 6.82 -3.54 10.51
C LYS A 70 5.51 -3.35 9.75
N SER A 71 5.20 -2.11 9.37
CA SER A 71 4.02 -1.79 8.58
C SER A 71 4.22 -2.02 7.08
N VAL A 72 3.10 -1.94 6.36
CA VAL A 72 3.07 -1.81 4.91
C VAL A 72 2.59 -0.41 4.56
N ILE A 73 3.36 0.29 3.73
CA ILE A 73 2.89 1.55 3.14
C ILE A 73 2.11 1.24 1.87
N LEU A 74 0.89 1.75 1.75
CA LEU A 74 0.12 1.71 0.51
C LEU A 74 0.00 3.12 -0.05
N VAL A 75 0.56 3.34 -1.24
CA VAL A 75 0.47 4.59 -1.98
C VAL A 75 -0.81 4.57 -2.80
N LYS A 76 -1.77 5.39 -2.39
CA LYS A 76 -3.06 5.55 -3.06
C LYS A 76 -2.94 6.69 -4.06
N SER A 77 -2.72 6.35 -5.33
CA SER A 77 -2.62 7.33 -6.43
C SER A 77 -3.93 7.49 -7.21
N GLY A 78 -4.89 6.58 -7.01
CA GLY A 78 -6.17 6.57 -7.73
C GLY A 78 -6.03 6.05 -9.15
N TRP A 79 -4.86 5.51 -9.51
CA TRP A 79 -4.53 5.06 -10.87
C TRP A 79 -5.31 3.83 -11.30
N GLY A 80 -5.71 2.99 -10.34
CA GLY A 80 -6.50 1.79 -10.61
C GLY A 80 -7.77 2.07 -11.42
N ARG A 81 -8.31 3.30 -11.39
CA ARG A 81 -9.49 3.73 -12.17
C ARG A 81 -9.35 3.56 -13.69
N PHE A 82 -8.13 3.57 -14.21
CA PHE A 82 -7.87 3.45 -15.65
C PHE A 82 -7.83 1.99 -16.11
N TRP A 83 -7.80 1.01 -15.20
CA TRP A 83 -7.90 -0.40 -15.56
C TRP A 83 -9.30 -0.75 -16.10
N PRO A 84 -9.44 -1.58 -17.16
CA PRO A 84 -8.41 -2.23 -17.98
C PRO A 84 -8.04 -1.47 -19.27
N LYS A 85 -8.31 -0.15 -19.35
CA LYS A 85 -8.14 0.64 -20.57
C LYS A 85 -6.66 0.97 -20.80
N LYS A 86 -6.00 0.16 -21.64
CA LYS A 86 -4.55 0.20 -21.87
C LYS A 86 -3.98 1.60 -22.11
N LEU A 87 -4.56 2.36 -23.04
CA LEU A 87 -4.09 3.72 -23.36
C LEU A 87 -4.12 4.65 -22.14
N GLU A 88 -5.22 4.64 -21.37
CA GLU A 88 -5.36 5.50 -20.19
C GLU A 88 -4.42 5.04 -19.05
N TYR A 89 -4.29 3.71 -18.88
CA TYR A 89 -3.53 3.08 -17.81
C TYR A 89 -2.01 3.22 -17.99
N PHE A 90 -1.51 3.10 -19.22
CA PHE A 90 -0.07 3.17 -19.53
C PHE A 90 0.35 4.48 -20.18
N GLY A 91 -0.58 5.30 -20.70
CA GLY A 91 -0.25 6.49 -21.50
C GLY A 91 0.10 6.17 -22.96
N THR A 92 0.20 4.90 -23.33
CA THR A 92 0.51 4.44 -24.69
C THR A 92 -0.12 3.08 -24.96
N GLU A 93 -0.44 2.79 -26.23
CA GLU A 93 -0.83 1.44 -26.66
C GLU A 93 0.34 0.64 -27.24
N THR A 94 1.46 1.32 -27.50
CA THR A 94 2.66 0.70 -28.06
C THR A 94 3.36 -0.21 -27.04
N LYS A 95 4.44 -0.86 -27.46
CA LYS A 95 5.33 -1.62 -26.57
C LYS A 95 6.56 -0.82 -26.13
N ASP A 96 6.64 0.45 -26.51
CA ASP A 96 7.76 1.31 -26.15
C ASP A 96 7.61 1.76 -24.70
N ILE A 97 8.46 1.22 -23.84
CA ILE A 97 8.47 1.51 -22.41
C ILE A 97 8.81 2.98 -22.10
N SER A 98 9.46 3.69 -23.02
CA SER A 98 9.80 5.11 -22.83
C SER A 98 8.60 6.05 -22.94
N LEU A 99 7.47 5.54 -23.47
CA LEU A 99 6.22 6.27 -23.62
C LEU A 99 5.24 6.02 -22.46
N LEU A 100 5.68 5.33 -21.40
CA LEU A 100 4.83 5.01 -20.27
C LEU A 100 4.64 6.24 -19.37
N HIS A 101 3.41 6.49 -18.93
CA HIS A 101 3.08 7.60 -18.04
C HIS A 101 2.08 7.16 -16.98
N PHE A 102 2.54 7.10 -15.73
CA PHE A 102 1.79 6.76 -14.53
C PHE A 102 2.61 7.14 -13.28
N PRO A 103 1.96 7.36 -12.12
CA PRO A 103 2.61 7.83 -10.92
C PRO A 103 3.41 6.73 -10.24
N GLY A 104 4.32 7.13 -9.35
CA GLY A 104 5.19 6.22 -8.61
C GLY A 104 5.65 6.79 -7.28
N VAL A 105 6.77 6.27 -6.78
CA VAL A 105 7.46 6.73 -5.59
C VAL A 105 8.80 7.31 -6.00
N HIS A 106 9.08 8.53 -5.57
CA HIS A 106 10.33 9.19 -5.93
C HIS A 106 11.51 8.48 -5.24
N PRO A 107 12.69 8.34 -5.87
CA PRO A 107 13.83 7.66 -5.25
C PRO A 107 14.27 8.28 -3.91
N ASP A 108 14.19 9.60 -3.77
CA ASP A 108 14.50 10.27 -2.48
C ASP A 108 13.50 9.90 -1.39
N ALA A 109 12.22 9.68 -1.75
CA ALA A 109 11.20 9.22 -0.82
C ALA A 109 11.45 7.76 -0.41
N ALA A 110 11.81 6.90 -1.37
CA ALA A 110 12.21 5.53 -1.10
C ALA A 110 13.43 5.48 -0.15
N GLN A 111 14.47 6.28 -0.43
CA GLN A 111 15.65 6.38 0.42
C GLN A 111 15.27 6.82 1.83
N TRP A 112 14.51 7.92 1.95
CA TRP A 112 14.08 8.44 3.24
C TRP A 112 13.29 7.40 4.04
N ILE A 113 12.34 6.69 3.42
CA ILE A 113 11.57 5.62 4.08
C ILE A 113 12.53 4.56 4.62
N THR A 114 13.46 4.06 3.80
CA THR A 114 14.38 2.97 4.22
C THR A 114 15.36 3.39 5.32
N GLU A 115 15.71 4.67 5.40
CA GLU A 115 16.63 5.19 6.43
C GLU A 115 15.92 5.52 7.75
N ASN A 116 14.64 5.88 7.70
CA ASN A 116 13.92 6.44 8.84
C ASN A 116 12.80 5.54 9.37
N ARG A 117 12.34 4.52 8.62
CA ARG A 117 11.23 3.64 8.99
C ARG A 117 11.58 2.18 8.80
N GLN A 118 11.00 1.30 9.62
CA GLN A 118 11.20 -0.14 9.56
C GLN A 118 9.99 -0.83 8.92
N ILE A 119 9.63 -0.45 7.69
CA ILE A 119 8.52 -1.10 6.97
C ILE A 119 8.95 -2.48 6.43
N VAL A 120 7.97 -3.35 6.20
CA VAL A 120 8.22 -4.67 5.57
C VAL A 120 7.83 -4.72 4.10
N GLY A 121 6.94 -3.81 3.68
CA GLY A 121 6.44 -3.77 2.31
C GLY A 121 5.97 -2.38 1.89
N ILE A 122 5.98 -2.14 0.58
CA ILE A 122 5.37 -0.97 -0.04
C ILE A 122 4.44 -1.42 -1.17
N GLY A 123 3.32 -0.73 -1.37
CA GLY A 123 2.37 -1.05 -2.41
C GLY A 123 1.84 0.18 -3.13
N ILE A 124 1.42 0.02 -4.38
CA ILE A 124 0.81 1.08 -5.19
C ILE A 124 -0.29 0.52 -6.10
N ASP A 125 -1.29 1.34 -6.43
CA ASP A 125 -2.38 1.01 -7.35
C ASP A 125 -2.07 1.33 -8.83
N SER A 126 -0.84 1.75 -9.12
CA SER A 126 -0.31 1.96 -10.47
C SER A 126 0.45 0.70 -10.97
N PRO A 127 0.86 0.65 -12.25
CA PRO A 127 1.52 -0.52 -12.81
C PRO A 127 2.89 -0.81 -12.21
N SER A 128 3.52 0.17 -11.55
CA SER A 128 4.83 -0.02 -10.93
C SER A 128 5.12 0.93 -9.77
N ILE A 129 5.98 0.53 -8.81
CA ILE A 129 6.46 1.42 -7.73
C ILE A 129 7.23 2.63 -8.28
N ASP A 130 8.00 2.47 -9.35
CA ASP A 130 8.60 3.60 -10.06
C ASP A 130 7.59 4.20 -11.04
N ASN A 131 7.70 5.51 -11.34
CA ASN A 131 6.82 6.12 -12.34
C ASN A 131 7.09 5.61 -13.77
N GLY A 132 6.15 5.85 -14.67
CA GLY A 132 6.23 5.36 -16.06
C GLY A 132 7.46 5.85 -16.84
N GLN A 133 8.00 7.01 -16.48
CA GLN A 133 9.18 7.59 -17.11
C GLN A 133 10.51 7.09 -16.52
N SER A 134 10.48 6.27 -15.48
CA SER A 134 11.69 5.73 -14.85
C SER A 134 12.44 4.78 -15.78
N LYS A 135 13.73 5.06 -16.00
CA LYS A 135 14.62 4.23 -16.83
C LYS A 135 15.47 3.26 -16.03
N HIS A 136 15.60 3.53 -14.73
CA HIS A 136 16.56 2.85 -13.86
C HIS A 136 15.90 2.14 -12.69
N TYR A 137 14.60 2.34 -12.47
CA TYR A 137 13.87 1.67 -11.40
C TYR A 137 14.56 1.86 -10.03
N LYS A 138 14.92 3.10 -9.70
CA LYS A 138 15.75 3.38 -8.53
C LYS A 138 15.00 3.10 -7.24
N SER A 139 13.70 3.40 -7.19
CA SER A 139 12.86 3.12 -6.03
C SER A 139 12.77 1.61 -5.79
N HIS A 140 12.60 0.82 -6.85
CA HIS A 140 12.71 -0.64 -6.76
C HIS A 140 14.03 -1.10 -6.14
N GLN A 141 15.16 -0.60 -6.65
CA GLN A 141 16.47 -1.00 -6.17
C GLN A 141 16.68 -0.67 -4.69
N ILE A 142 16.24 0.52 -4.25
CA ILE A 142 16.39 0.98 -2.87
C ILE A 142 15.60 0.09 -1.92
N PHE A 143 14.32 -0.17 -2.20
CA PHE A 143 13.49 -1.03 -1.35
C PHE A 143 13.97 -2.49 -1.36
N ALA A 144 14.29 -3.03 -2.55
CA ALA A 144 14.81 -4.38 -2.71
C ALA A 144 16.14 -4.59 -1.95
N ALA A 145 17.06 -3.61 -2.00
CA ALA A 145 18.31 -3.67 -1.24
C ALA A 145 18.08 -3.74 0.29
N ASN A 146 16.93 -3.27 0.77
CA ASN A 146 16.52 -3.30 2.17
C ASN A 146 15.55 -4.46 2.50
N ASN A 147 15.40 -5.45 1.61
CA ASN A 147 14.51 -6.60 1.82
C ASN A 147 13.03 -6.23 2.01
N ILE A 148 12.60 -5.10 1.43
CA ILE A 148 11.20 -4.65 1.42
C ILE A 148 10.56 -5.20 0.14
N TYR A 149 9.43 -5.90 0.26
CA TYR A 149 8.69 -6.40 -0.91
C TYR A 149 7.80 -5.31 -1.51
N HIS A 150 7.44 -5.47 -2.79
CA HIS A 150 6.51 -4.55 -3.45
C HIS A 150 5.16 -5.21 -3.71
N LEU A 151 4.12 -4.39 -3.77
CA LEU A 151 2.80 -4.76 -4.27
C LEU A 151 2.42 -3.79 -5.38
N GLU A 152 2.22 -4.30 -6.59
CA GLU A 152 1.89 -3.46 -7.74
C GLU A 152 0.50 -3.79 -8.26
N ASN A 153 -0.10 -2.84 -8.99
CA ASN A 153 -1.45 -2.96 -9.55
C ASN A 153 -2.53 -3.27 -8.49
N ILE A 154 -2.36 -2.78 -7.25
CA ILE A 154 -3.35 -2.99 -6.19
C ILE A 154 -4.73 -2.50 -6.66
N ALA A 155 -5.76 -3.29 -6.38
CA ALA A 155 -7.10 -2.97 -6.84
C ALA A 155 -7.60 -1.62 -6.31
N GLN A 156 -8.53 -1.01 -7.05
CA GLN A 156 -9.12 0.28 -6.71
C GLN A 156 -9.65 0.32 -5.28
N THR A 157 -10.10 -0.80 -4.70
CA THR A 157 -10.64 -0.89 -3.33
C THR A 157 -9.70 -0.40 -2.23
N ILE A 158 -8.43 -0.11 -2.52
CA ILE A 158 -7.54 0.70 -1.67
C ILE A 158 -8.20 2.03 -1.23
N HIS A 159 -9.11 2.60 -2.04
CA HIS A 159 -9.83 3.83 -1.68
C HIS A 159 -10.75 3.70 -0.45
N LYS A 160 -11.07 2.48 -0.02
CA LYS A 160 -11.92 2.23 1.15
C LYS A 160 -11.12 2.19 2.45
N LEU A 161 -9.79 2.12 2.36
CA LEU A 161 -8.94 2.04 3.54
C LEU A 161 -8.78 3.42 4.18
N PRO A 162 -8.86 3.52 5.52
CA PRO A 162 -8.48 4.72 6.24
C PRO A 162 -6.96 4.94 6.13
N ALA A 163 -6.50 6.16 6.43
CA ALA A 163 -5.07 6.48 6.49
C ALA A 163 -4.32 5.51 7.43
N THR A 164 -4.90 5.24 8.60
CA THR A 164 -4.36 4.31 9.61
C THR A 164 -5.45 3.41 10.18
N GLY A 165 -5.05 2.32 10.84
CA GLY A 165 -5.95 1.41 11.56
C GLY A 165 -6.40 0.19 10.75
N ALA A 166 -6.06 0.12 9.47
CA ALA A 166 -6.21 -1.09 8.68
C ALA A 166 -5.06 -2.08 8.96
N ARG A 167 -5.34 -3.38 8.77
CA ARG A 167 -4.39 -4.48 8.85
C ARG A 167 -4.38 -5.30 7.57
N LEU A 168 -3.19 -5.57 7.04
CA LEU A 168 -2.98 -6.29 5.78
C LEU A 168 -2.60 -7.74 6.03
N THR A 169 -3.19 -8.64 5.26
CA THR A 169 -2.70 -10.02 5.11
C THR A 169 -2.52 -10.33 3.63
N LEU A 170 -1.36 -10.87 3.28
CA LEU A 170 -0.96 -11.22 1.93
C LEU A 170 -0.87 -12.74 1.78
N LEU A 171 -1.42 -13.26 0.69
CA LEU A 171 -1.41 -14.69 0.38
C LEU A 171 -0.69 -14.94 -0.96
N PRO A 172 0.66 -14.85 -1.00
CA PRO A 172 1.45 -15.17 -2.19
C PRO A 172 1.56 -16.69 -2.40
N LEU A 173 1.77 -17.13 -3.64
CA LEU A 173 2.22 -18.50 -3.89
C LEU A 173 3.66 -18.65 -3.42
N LYS A 174 3.93 -19.66 -2.59
CA LYS A 174 5.29 -19.95 -2.12
C LYS A 174 6.09 -20.67 -3.21
N ILE A 175 6.80 -19.90 -4.04
CA ILE A 175 7.62 -20.42 -5.14
C ILE A 175 9.09 -20.15 -4.85
N GLU A 176 9.89 -21.21 -4.74
CA GLU A 176 11.31 -21.12 -4.43
C GLU A 176 12.08 -20.39 -5.54
N GLY A 177 12.94 -19.43 -5.15
CA GLY A 177 13.76 -18.66 -6.08
C GLY A 177 13.00 -17.67 -6.96
N ALA A 178 11.66 -17.57 -6.85
CA ALA A 178 10.87 -16.66 -7.66
C ALA A 178 11.09 -15.20 -7.29
N SER A 179 11.17 -14.33 -8.30
CA SER A 179 11.26 -12.87 -8.15
C SER A 179 9.91 -12.18 -7.94
N GLY A 180 8.80 -12.89 -8.12
CA GLY A 180 7.47 -12.36 -7.88
C GLY A 180 6.40 -13.43 -7.98
N THR A 181 5.18 -13.08 -7.60
CA THR A 181 3.99 -13.94 -7.68
C THR A 181 2.72 -13.11 -7.67
N SER A 182 1.66 -13.59 -8.32
CA SER A 182 0.32 -13.10 -8.00
C SER A 182 0.03 -13.26 -6.50
N VAL A 183 -0.71 -12.32 -5.94
CA VAL A 183 -0.97 -12.26 -4.50
C VAL A 183 -2.42 -11.86 -4.26
N THR A 184 -3.08 -12.56 -3.33
CA THR A 184 -4.35 -12.07 -2.78
C THR A 184 -4.04 -11.13 -1.63
N VAL A 185 -4.54 -9.89 -1.74
CA VAL A 185 -4.41 -8.86 -0.72
C VAL A 185 -5.70 -8.77 0.07
N ILE A 186 -5.65 -9.00 1.38
CA ILE A 186 -6.80 -8.88 2.28
C ILE A 186 -6.52 -7.74 3.24
N ALA A 187 -7.43 -6.78 3.32
CA ALA A 187 -7.39 -5.75 4.34
C ALA A 187 -8.55 -5.94 5.34
N GLN A 188 -8.21 -5.88 6.61
CA GLN A 188 -9.13 -5.80 7.72
C GLN A 188 -9.17 -4.36 8.22
N ILE A 189 -10.36 -3.82 8.45
CA ILE A 189 -10.58 -2.53 9.09
C ILE A 189 -11.40 -2.80 10.34
N ASP A 190 -11.02 -2.22 11.47
CA ASP A 190 -11.81 -2.30 12.69
C ASP A 190 -12.89 -1.21 12.68
N ASP A 191 -14.15 -1.58 12.89
CA ASP A 191 -15.30 -0.66 12.90
C ASP A 191 -15.32 0.31 14.12
N ASN A 192 -14.23 0.39 14.89
CA ASN A 192 -14.17 1.19 16.13
C ASN A 192 -14.14 2.72 15.90
N ASN A 193 -14.08 3.20 14.65
CA ASN A 193 -14.03 4.62 14.34
C ASN A 193 -15.41 5.34 14.33
N ASP A 194 -16.53 4.63 14.50
CA ASP A 194 -17.86 5.24 14.58
C ASP A 194 -18.31 5.62 16.01
N ILE A 195 -17.47 5.43 17.03
CA ILE A 195 -17.77 5.87 18.41
C ILE A 195 -17.13 7.25 18.66
N SER A 196 -17.31 8.20 17.74
CA SER A 196 -17.32 9.61 18.13
C SER A 196 -18.67 9.91 18.76
N ILE A 197 -18.88 9.48 20.01
CA ILE A 197 -20.02 9.95 20.81
C ILE A 197 -19.84 11.46 20.91
N SER A 198 -20.71 12.19 20.21
CA SER A 198 -21.06 13.56 20.52
C SER A 198 -21.62 13.59 21.95
N ALA A 199 -20.74 13.52 22.94
CA ALA A 199 -21.07 13.81 24.32
C ALA A 199 -21.04 15.33 24.46
N LYS A 200 -22.05 15.99 23.88
CA LYS A 200 -22.45 17.31 24.36
C LYS A 200 -22.89 17.12 25.81
N CYS A 201 -22.03 17.57 26.70
CA CYS A 201 -22.28 17.71 28.11
C CYS A 201 -23.62 18.42 28.32
N ALA A 202 -24.56 17.74 28.98
CA ALA A 202 -25.67 18.37 29.67
C ALA A 202 -25.71 17.73 31.07
N PRO A 203 -25.59 18.52 32.16
CA PRO A 203 -25.64 17.97 33.50
C PRO A 203 -27.10 17.70 33.90
N ASN A 204 -27.28 16.65 34.71
CA ASN A 204 -28.48 16.24 35.45
C ASN A 204 -29.48 15.33 34.71
N LEU A 205 -29.43 14.02 34.99
CA LEU A 205 -30.45 13.34 35.81
C LEU A 205 -30.02 11.90 36.19
N LEU A 206 -30.48 11.47 37.37
CA LEU A 206 -30.21 10.20 38.04
C LEU A 206 -30.79 8.95 37.33
N LEU A 207 -30.09 7.83 37.61
CA LEU A 207 -30.53 6.44 37.80
C LEU A 207 -31.02 5.55 36.63
N ALA A 208 -30.31 4.41 36.58
CA ALA A 208 -30.80 3.02 36.52
C ALA A 208 -30.73 2.26 35.19
N PHE A 209 -30.33 0.99 35.35
CA PHE A 209 -30.31 -0.16 34.43
C PHE A 209 -29.12 -0.28 33.46
N MET A 210 -28.12 -1.05 33.88
CA MET A 210 -27.29 -1.82 32.96
C MET A 210 -28.04 -3.09 32.55
N PRO A 211 -28.12 -3.37 31.24
CA PRO A 211 -27.97 -4.72 30.75
C PRO A 211 -26.66 -4.82 29.96
N SER A 212 -25.95 -5.92 30.20
CA SER A 212 -24.77 -6.38 29.48
C SER A 212 -24.98 -6.32 27.95
N LEU A 213 -24.35 -5.37 27.26
CA LEU A 213 -24.14 -5.44 25.82
C LEU A 213 -22.86 -6.23 25.54
N LEU A 214 -23.00 -7.47 25.05
CA LEU A 214 -21.99 -8.03 24.16
C LEU A 214 -22.01 -7.14 22.90
N ALA A 215 -21.00 -6.28 22.75
CA ALA A 215 -20.73 -5.66 21.47
C ALA A 215 -20.28 -6.77 20.51
N SER A 216 -21.18 -7.18 19.61
CA SER A 216 -20.79 -7.96 18.44
C SER A 216 -19.90 -7.06 17.59
N PHE A 217 -18.58 -7.27 17.67
CA PHE A 217 -17.60 -6.63 16.79
C PHE A 217 -17.88 -7.09 15.36
N VAL A 218 -18.35 -6.18 14.52
CA VAL A 218 -18.36 -6.40 13.08
C VAL A 218 -16.94 -6.05 12.61
N THR A 219 -16.27 -7.03 12.02
CA THR A 219 -14.97 -6.84 11.39
C THR A 219 -15.21 -6.88 9.90
N LEU A 220 -15.10 -5.75 9.20
CA LEU A 220 -15.19 -5.75 7.75
C LEU A 220 -13.87 -6.21 7.13
N ARG A 221 -13.96 -7.22 6.27
CA ARG A 221 -12.84 -7.75 5.49
C ARG A 221 -13.05 -7.40 4.03
N TYR A 222 -12.07 -6.73 3.42
CA TYR A 222 -12.06 -6.42 2.01
C TYR A 222 -10.98 -7.23 1.30
N ILE A 223 -11.34 -7.82 0.16
CA ILE A 223 -10.37 -8.32 -0.81
C ILE A 223 -9.98 -7.13 -1.71
N ILE A 224 -8.67 -6.85 -1.80
CA ILE A 224 -8.09 -5.73 -2.57
C ILE A 224 -7.19 -6.25 -3.70
N SER A 225 -7.47 -7.46 -4.18
CA SER A 225 -6.80 -8.09 -5.32
C SER A 225 -7.59 -7.96 -6.62
#